data_AF-A0A8T7BWZ4-F1
#
_entry.id   AF-A0A8T7BWZ4-F1
#
_cell.length_a   1.000
_cell.length_b   1.000
_cell.length_c   1.000
_cell.angle_alpha   90.00
_cell.angle_beta   90.00
_cell.angle_gamma   90.00
#
_symmetry.space_group_name_H-M   'P 1'
#
loop_
_entity.id
_entity.type
_entity.pdbx_description
1 polymer ?
#
loop_
_entity_poly.entity_id
_entity_poly.type
_entity_poly.pdbx_seq_one_letter_code
_entity_poly.pdbx_strand_id
1 'polypeptide(L)'
;MPESHSKTFTQRFTCLIGLVVIMWVVHVFNLISADWLYRFGLVPREIAGLDGLLGAPFLHANFQHLASNTLGLTALGGLVSLQGNRTFVRVTLVIAFVGGLATWLLAQYAIHIGASG
;
A
#
# COMPACT_ATOMS: atom_id res chain seq x y z
N MET A 1 18.07 -31.47 -15.05
CA MET A 1 16.62 -31.16 -14.84
C MET A 1 16.50 -29.68 -14.45
N PRO A 2 15.93 -28.79 -15.29
CA PRO A 2 16.01 -27.33 -15.09
C PRO A 2 14.76 -26.67 -14.45
N GLU A 3 13.88 -27.43 -13.77
CA GLU A 3 12.59 -26.95 -13.26
C GLU A 3 12.66 -26.15 -11.93
N SER A 4 13.77 -26.19 -11.17
CA SER A 4 13.78 -25.64 -9.80
C SER A 4 14.06 -24.14 -9.70
N HIS A 5 14.77 -23.53 -10.66
CA HIS A 5 15.18 -22.12 -10.58
C HIS A 5 14.06 -21.13 -10.89
N SER A 6 13.12 -21.52 -11.78
CA SER A 6 11.99 -20.67 -12.19
C SER A 6 11.01 -20.43 -11.04
N LYS A 7 10.67 -21.48 -10.28
CA LYS A 7 9.72 -21.40 -9.16
C LYS A 7 10.20 -20.44 -8.06
N THR A 8 11.50 -20.42 -7.77
CA THR A 8 12.08 -19.54 -6.75
C THR A 8 12.08 -18.07 -7.16
N PHE A 9 12.17 -17.77 -8.45
CA PHE A 9 12.18 -16.40 -8.96
C PHE A 9 10.78 -15.77 -8.91
N THR A 10 9.75 -16.47 -9.43
CA THR A 10 8.36 -15.98 -9.39
C THR A 10 7.85 -15.82 -7.96
N GLN A 11 8.27 -16.70 -7.05
CA GLN A 11 7.92 -16.61 -5.63
C GLN A 11 8.35 -15.29 -4.97
N ARG A 12 9.39 -14.62 -5.47
CA ARG A 12 9.89 -13.33 -4.92
C ARG A 12 8.96 -12.15 -5.15
N PHE A 13 8.05 -12.28 -6.11
CA PHE A 13 7.10 -11.23 -6.48
C PHE A 13 5.69 -11.51 -5.95
N THR A 14 5.46 -12.67 -5.33
CA THR A 14 4.13 -13.04 -4.83
C THR A 14 3.58 -12.00 -3.84
N CYS A 15 4.40 -11.49 -2.92
CA CYS A 15 3.96 -10.46 -1.98
C CYS A 15 3.67 -9.12 -2.65
N LEU A 16 4.48 -8.71 -3.64
CA LEU A 16 4.25 -7.48 -4.40
C LEU A 16 2.96 -7.57 -5.21
N ILE A 17 2.80 -8.64 -5.98
CA ILE A 17 1.58 -8.89 -6.77
C ILE A 17 0.36 -8.96 -5.84
N GLY A 18 0.47 -9.67 -4.73
CA GLY A 18 -0.59 -9.75 -3.73
C GLY A 18 -0.98 -8.37 -3.19
N LEU A 19 0.00 -7.53 -2.87
CA LEU A 19 -0.25 -6.16 -2.40
C LEU A 19 -0.96 -5.31 -3.46
N VAL A 20 -0.50 -5.36 -4.71
CA VAL A 20 -1.17 -4.65 -5.82
C VAL A 20 -2.60 -5.14 -5.99
N VAL A 21 -2.83 -6.45 -6.01
CA VAL A 21 -4.19 -7.02 -6.12
C VAL A 21 -5.07 -6.53 -4.97
N ILE A 22 -4.58 -6.53 -3.73
CA ILE A 22 -5.33 -6.01 -2.57
C ILE A 22 -5.71 -4.55 -2.78
N MET A 23 -4.79 -3.69 -3.22
CA MET A 23 -5.09 -2.26 -3.47
C MET A 23 -6.22 -2.08 -4.49
N TRP A 24 -6.20 -2.84 -5.58
CA TRP A 24 -7.24 -2.76 -6.61
C TRP A 24 -8.58 -3.32 -6.12
N VAL A 25 -8.57 -4.44 -5.39
CA VAL A 25 -9.79 -5.02 -4.79
C VAL A 25 -10.41 -4.04 -3.80
N VAL A 26 -9.61 -3.44 -2.92
CA VAL A 26 -10.09 -2.43 -1.95
C VAL A 26 -10.69 -1.23 -2.67
N HIS A 27 -10.06 -0.74 -3.75
CA HIS A 27 -10.59 0.38 -4.52
C HIS A 27 -11.94 0.05 -5.17
N VAL A 28 -12.05 -1.10 -5.85
CA VAL A 28 -13.33 -1.54 -6.46
C VAL A 28 -14.40 -1.72 -5.40
N PHE A 29 -14.07 -2.32 -4.25
CA PHE A 29 -14.99 -2.47 -3.14
C PHE A 29 -15.44 -1.10 -2.60
N ASN A 30 -14.51 -0.15 -2.47
CA ASN A 30 -14.85 1.19 -1.99
C ASN A 30 -15.84 1.89 -2.94
N LEU A 31 -15.62 1.77 -4.25
CA LEU A 31 -16.49 2.34 -5.28
C LEU A 31 -17.92 1.78 -5.18
N ILE A 32 -18.09 0.46 -5.03
CA ILE A 32 -19.43 -0.15 -4.88
C ILE A 32 -20.08 0.17 -3.53
N SER A 33 -19.28 0.50 -2.51
CA SER A 33 -19.75 0.87 -1.17
C SER A 33 -20.04 2.37 -1.01
N ALA A 34 -20.05 3.14 -2.11
CA ALA A 34 -20.22 4.59 -2.11
C ALA A 34 -19.21 5.29 -1.17
N ASP A 35 -17.94 4.95 -1.31
CA ASP A 35 -16.80 5.55 -0.60
C ASP A 35 -16.78 5.35 0.93
N TRP A 36 -17.57 4.41 1.45
CA TRP A 36 -17.68 4.16 2.88
C TRP A 36 -16.35 3.82 3.57
N LEU A 37 -15.37 3.22 2.86
CA LEU A 37 -14.07 2.90 3.45
C LEU A 37 -13.20 4.14 3.71
N TYR A 38 -13.51 5.33 3.18
CA TYR A 38 -12.74 6.55 3.49
C TYR A 38 -12.75 6.92 4.98
N ARG A 39 -13.68 6.36 5.77
CA ARG A 39 -13.65 6.43 7.23
C ARG A 39 -12.38 5.83 7.86
N PHE A 40 -11.67 4.97 7.14
CA PHE A 40 -10.39 4.38 7.54
C PHE A 40 -9.18 5.12 6.95
N GLY A 41 -9.39 6.35 6.46
CA GLY A 41 -8.29 7.24 6.05
C GLY A 41 -7.60 7.85 7.27
N LEU A 42 -6.35 8.29 7.08
CA LEU A 42 -5.53 8.84 8.14
C LEU A 42 -5.92 10.30 8.40
N VAL A 43 -6.29 10.63 9.63
CA VAL A 43 -6.59 12.01 10.05
C VAL A 43 -5.44 12.55 10.91
N PRO A 44 -4.69 13.57 10.44
CA PRO A 44 -3.52 14.07 11.14
C PRO A 44 -3.87 14.63 12.51
N ARG A 45 -3.03 14.31 13.50
CA ARG A 45 -3.11 14.81 14.88
C ARG A 45 -4.39 14.43 15.64
N GLU A 46 -5.19 13.49 15.12
CA GLU A 46 -6.34 12.92 15.81
C GLU A 46 -6.10 11.46 16.18
N ILE A 47 -6.34 11.11 17.46
CA ILE A 47 -6.18 9.73 17.94
C ILE A 47 -7.20 8.80 17.26
N ALA A 48 -8.43 9.29 17.05
CA ALA A 48 -9.50 8.50 16.42
C ALA A 48 -9.19 8.13 14.97
N GLY A 49 -8.38 8.92 14.25
CA GLY A 49 -7.98 8.65 12.87
C GLY A 49 -6.61 7.97 12.73
N LEU A 50 -6.03 7.48 13.84
CA LEU A 50 -4.75 6.77 13.84
C LEU A 50 -4.87 5.34 13.31
N ASP A 51 -6.07 4.76 13.32
CA ASP A 51 -6.39 3.50 12.65
C ASP A 51 -6.14 3.58 11.13
N GLY A 52 -6.26 4.79 10.57
CA GLY A 52 -5.86 5.11 9.20
C GLY A 52 -4.38 4.86 8.89
N LEU A 53 -3.51 4.66 9.89
CA LEU A 53 -2.13 4.24 9.68
C LEU A 53 -2.04 2.88 8.95
N LEU A 54 -3.04 2.02 9.17
CA LEU A 54 -3.15 0.73 8.50
C LEU A 54 -4.07 0.79 7.28
N GLY A 55 -5.15 1.58 7.34
CA GLY A 55 -6.16 1.63 6.29
C GLY A 55 -5.79 2.52 5.10
N ALA A 56 -5.22 3.70 5.36
CA ALA A 56 -4.97 4.73 4.35
C ALA A 56 -4.12 4.25 3.16
N PRO A 57 -3.06 3.42 3.31
CA PRO A 57 -2.26 2.94 2.18
C PRO A 57 -3.07 2.18 1.12
N PHE A 58 -4.21 1.60 1.48
CA PHE A 58 -5.04 0.83 0.54
C PHE A 58 -6.13 1.67 -0.13
N LEU A 59 -6.44 2.85 0.42
CA LEU A 59 -7.51 3.71 -0.06
C LEU A 59 -6.99 4.69 -1.12
N HIS A 60 -7.73 4.86 -2.20
CA HIS A 60 -7.34 5.74 -3.30
C HIS A 60 -8.54 6.52 -3.81
N ALA A 61 -8.37 7.84 -3.97
CA ALA A 61 -9.42 8.78 -4.36
C ALA A 61 -10.01 8.53 -5.76
N ASN A 62 -9.21 7.98 -6.67
CA ASN A 62 -9.60 7.71 -8.06
C ASN A 62 -8.62 6.72 -8.72
N PHE A 63 -9.01 6.22 -9.90
CA PHE A 63 -8.22 5.27 -10.68
C PHE A 63 -6.84 5.82 -11.07
N GLN A 64 -6.72 7.11 -11.41
CA GLN A 64 -5.44 7.71 -11.77
C GLN A 64 -4.46 7.69 -10.59
N HIS A 65 -4.96 8.01 -9.39
CA HIS A 65 -4.18 7.97 -8.16
C HIS A 65 -3.73 6.54 -7.84
N LEU A 66 -4.62 5.56 -7.95
CA LEU A 66 -4.29 4.13 -7.76
C LEU A 66 -3.27 3.63 -8.80
N ALA A 67 -3.44 3.99 -10.07
CA ALA A 67 -2.54 3.58 -11.15
C ALA A 67 -1.13 4.16 -10.97
N SER A 68 -1.03 5.45 -10.59
CA SER A 68 0.24 6.11 -10.30
C SER A 68 0.98 5.44 -9.13
N ASN A 69 0.27 5.13 -8.04
CA ASN A 69 0.85 4.39 -6.90
C ASN A 69 1.25 2.96 -7.29
N THR A 70 0.43 2.27 -8.09
CA THR A 70 0.75 0.92 -8.61
C THR A 70 2.04 0.94 -9.41
N LEU A 71 2.26 1.96 -10.26
CA LEU A 71 3.49 2.11 -11.04
C LEU A 71 4.71 2.31 -10.14
N GLY A 72 4.63 3.24 -9.18
CA GLY A 72 5.71 3.51 -8.23
C GLY A 72 6.04 2.29 -7.36
N LEU A 73 5.01 1.64 -6.81
CA LEU A 73 5.13 0.43 -6.01
C LEU A 73 5.72 -0.73 -6.81
N THR A 74 5.28 -0.93 -8.05
CA THR A 74 5.83 -2.02 -8.89
C THR A 74 7.29 -1.76 -9.26
N ALA A 75 7.67 -0.51 -9.50
CA ALA A 75 9.05 -0.15 -9.78
C ALA A 75 9.96 -0.35 -8.55
N LEU A 76 9.69 0.34 -7.44
CA LEU A 76 10.55 0.30 -6.25
C LEU A 76 10.36 -1.00 -5.46
N GLY A 77 9.12 -1.42 -5.26
CA GLY A 77 8.79 -2.68 -4.61
C GLY A 77 9.28 -3.89 -5.41
N GLY A 78 9.32 -3.79 -6.75
CA GLY A 78 9.95 -4.80 -7.60
C GLY A 78 11.43 -5.00 -7.29
N LEU A 79 12.19 -3.90 -7.16
CA LEU A 79 13.60 -3.95 -6.76
C LEU A 79 13.79 -4.56 -5.38
N VAL A 80 12.95 -4.20 -4.40
CA VAL A 80 13.01 -4.78 -3.05
C VAL A 80 12.63 -6.25 -3.07
N SER A 81 11.64 -6.65 -3.87
CA SER A 81 11.21 -8.04 -4.06
C SER A 81 12.34 -8.95 -4.53
N LEU A 82 13.32 -8.42 -5.30
CA LEU A 82 14.51 -9.20 -5.68
C LEU A 82 15.29 -9.74 -4.48
N GLN A 83 15.25 -9.04 -3.34
CA GLN A 83 15.86 -9.44 -2.07
C GLN A 83 15.02 -10.48 -1.28
N GLY A 84 13.86 -10.86 -1.81
CA GLY A 84 12.94 -11.86 -1.25
C GLY A 84 11.77 -11.29 -0.46
N ASN A 85 10.69 -12.08 -0.36
CA ASN A 85 9.41 -11.68 0.24
C ASN A 85 9.53 -11.16 1.67
N ARG A 86 10.40 -11.77 2.49
CA ARG A 86 10.59 -11.34 3.89
C ARG A 86 11.15 -9.92 3.97
N THR A 87 12.08 -9.58 3.07
CA THR A 87 12.65 -8.24 2.97
C THR A 87 11.62 -7.26 2.46
N PHE A 88 10.90 -7.62 1.40
CA PHE A 88 9.78 -6.82 0.87
C PHE A 88 8.76 -6.45 1.94
N VAL A 89 8.19 -7.45 2.64
CA VAL A 89 7.17 -7.21 3.67
C VAL A 89 7.72 -6.31 4.79
N ARG A 90 8.95 -6.54 5.26
CA ARG A 90 9.56 -5.68 6.29
C ARG A 90 9.71 -4.24 5.84
N VAL A 91 10.26 -4.03 4.65
CA VAL A 91 10.47 -2.68 4.09
C VAL A 91 9.14 -1.97 3.89
N THR A 92 8.14 -2.65 3.31
CA THR A 92 6.80 -2.09 3.12
C THR A 92 6.15 -1.70 4.44
N LEU A 93 6.22 -2.56 5.47
CA LEU A 93 5.64 -2.25 6.79
C LEU A 93 6.34 -1.06 7.46
N VAL A 94 7.67 -0.97 7.36
CA VAL A 94 8.44 0.15 7.92
C VAL A 94 8.11 1.44 7.19
N ILE A 95 8.08 1.45 5.85
CA ILE A 95 7.73 2.64 5.05
C ILE A 95 6.31 3.09 5.38
N ALA A 96 5.33 2.18 5.33
CA ALA A 96 3.94 2.50 5.62
C ALA A 96 3.77 3.08 7.04
N PHE A 97 4.43 2.50 8.04
CA PHE A 97 4.35 2.97 9.41
C PHE A 97 5.05 4.33 9.61
N VAL A 98 6.29 4.47 9.13
CA VAL A 98 7.07 5.70 9.33
C VAL A 98 6.50 6.85 8.49
N GLY A 99 6.22 6.63 7.22
CA GLY A 99 5.58 7.61 6.33
C GLY A 99 4.18 7.98 6.80
N GLY A 100 3.41 7.01 7.28
CA GLY A 100 2.10 7.24 7.86
C GLY A 100 2.16 8.05 9.16
N LEU A 101 3.10 7.76 10.07
CA LEU A 101 3.31 8.58 11.27
C LEU A 101 3.79 9.99 10.95
N ALA A 102 4.68 10.14 9.98
CA ALA A 102 5.12 11.45 9.50
C ALA A 102 3.95 12.25 8.95
N THR A 103 3.09 11.61 8.14
CA THR A 103 1.85 12.23 7.63
C THR A 103 0.90 12.61 8.77
N TRP A 104 0.72 11.73 9.76
CA TRP A 104 -0.13 12.00 10.91
C TRP A 104 0.36 13.19 11.75
N LEU A 105 1.67 13.34 11.92
CA LEU A 105 2.27 14.44 12.69
C LEU A 105 2.27 15.77 11.94
N LEU A 106 2.59 15.74 10.63
CA LEU A 106 3.01 16.93 9.89
C LEU A 106 2.00 17.40 8.84
N ALA A 107 1.07 16.56 8.40
CA ALA A 107 0.19 16.92 7.30
C ALA A 107 -0.93 17.89 7.71
N GLN A 108 -1.46 18.60 6.71
CA GLN A 108 -2.64 19.46 6.87
C GLN A 108 -3.87 18.66 7.29
N TYR A 109 -4.79 19.30 8.02
CA TYR A 109 -6.01 18.65 8.48
C TYR A 109 -6.92 18.29 7.28
N ALA A 110 -6.95 17.00 6.96
CA ALA A 110 -7.74 16.39 5.90
C ALA A 110 -7.73 14.86 6.13
N ILE A 111 -8.58 14.13 5.42
CA ILE A 111 -8.47 12.67 5.34
C ILE A 111 -7.39 12.34 4.30
N HIS A 112 -6.29 11.73 4.73
CA HIS A 112 -5.20 11.30 3.86
C HIS A 112 -5.36 9.83 3.49
N ILE A 113 -5.25 9.54 2.20
CA ILE A 113 -5.37 8.19 1.62
C ILE A 113 -4.30 8.03 0.52
N GLY A 114 -3.85 6.81 0.30
CA GLY A 114 -2.85 6.44 -0.71
C GLY A 114 -1.57 5.87 -0.09
N ALA A 115 -0.79 5.18 -0.92
CA ALA A 115 0.46 4.51 -0.53
C ALA A 115 1.73 5.30 -0.91
N SER A 116 1.65 6.61 -1.08
CA SER A 116 2.76 7.45 -1.56
C SER A 116 3.76 7.90 -0.50
N GLY A 117 3.50 7.57 0.78
CA GLY A 117 4.29 7.99 1.94
C GLY A 117 5.62 7.29 2.12
#